data_AF-A0A6J6FZB3-F1
#
_entry.id   AF-A0A6J6FZB3-F1
#
_cell.length_a   1.000
_cell.length_b   1.000
_cell.length_c   1.000
_cell.angle_alpha   90.00
_cell.angle_beta   90.00
_cell.angle_gamma   90.00
#
_symmetry.space_group_name_H-M   'P 1'
#
loop_
_entity.id
_entity.type
_entity.pdbx_description
1 polymer ?
#
loop_
_entity_poly.entity_id
_entity_poly.type
_entity_poly.pdbx_seq_one_letter_code
_entity_poly.pdbx_strand_id
1 'polypeptide(L)' 'MGLSTLTHTPNPMGFLNEIFERPVTERPYILFPVGYPAENCEVPDLVRKPLNEILIQK' A
#
# COMPACT_ATOMS: atom_id res chain seq x y z
N MET A 1 -8.22 -7.94 -13.64
CA MET A 1 -6.75 -7.81 -13.56
C MET A 1 -6.11 -8.77 -12.56
N GLY A 2 -6.74 -9.20 -11.44
CA GLY A 2 -6.27 -10.37 -10.67
C GLY A 2 -4.85 -10.26 -10.08
N LEU A 3 -4.30 -9.05 -10.00
CA LEU A 3 -2.99 -8.75 -9.42
C LEU A 3 -3.12 -8.44 -7.93
N SER A 4 -2.00 -8.56 -7.22
CA SER A 4 -1.85 -8.22 -5.81
C SER A 4 -0.85 -7.07 -5.65
N THR A 5 -0.92 -6.38 -4.50
CA THR A 5 0.00 -5.31 -4.13
C THR A 5 0.16 -5.20 -2.61
N LEU A 6 1.20 -4.49 -2.18
CA LEU A 6 1.41 -4.09 -0.79
C LEU A 6 1.35 -2.56 -0.71
N THR A 7 0.39 -2.02 0.04
CA THR A 7 0.38 -0.59 0.35
C THR A 7 1.55 -0.27 1.28
N HIS A 8 2.63 0.30 0.75
CA HIS A 8 3.84 0.57 1.51
C HIS A 8 4.12 2.08 1.60
N THR A 9 4.42 2.56 2.80
CA THR A 9 4.89 3.94 3.05
C THR A 9 6.40 3.91 3.29
N PRO A 10 7.26 4.11 2.26
CA PRO A 10 8.69 3.86 2.38
C PRO A 10 9.42 4.95 3.18
N ASN A 11 9.54 4.83 4.50
CA ASN A 11 10.28 5.79 5.31
C ASN A 11 11.76 5.35 5.47
N PRO A 12 12.77 6.16 5.07
CA PRO A 12 12.69 7.52 4.53
C PRO A 12 12.31 7.61 3.04
N MET A 13 11.41 8.55 2.68
CA MET A 13 10.88 8.68 1.31
C MET A 13 11.73 9.55 0.38
N GLY A 14 12.58 10.43 0.93
CA GLY A 14 13.28 11.47 0.17
C GLY A 14 14.15 10.94 -0.98
N PHE A 15 14.75 9.77 -0.81
CA PHE A 15 15.61 9.16 -1.84
C PHE A 15 14.85 8.83 -3.14
N LEU A 16 13.53 8.60 -3.07
CA LEU A 16 12.73 8.31 -4.26
C LEU A 16 12.60 9.53 -5.18
N ASN A 17 12.59 10.74 -4.61
CA ASN A 17 12.60 11.95 -5.43
C ASN A 17 13.90 12.08 -6.21
N GLU A 18 15.05 11.73 -5.61
CA GLU A 18 16.35 11.76 -6.28
C GLU A 18 16.42 10.72 -7.40
N ILE A 19 16.08 9.46 -7.11
CA ILE A 19 16.17 8.36 -8.09
C ILE A 19 15.23 8.56 -9.28
N PHE A 20 14.02 9.08 -9.04
CA PHE A 20 13.03 9.32 -10.09
C PHE A 20 13.06 10.74 -10.64
N GLU A 21 14.06 11.54 -10.27
CA GLU A 21 14.25 12.92 -10.73
C GLU A 21 12.98 13.78 -10.55
N ARG A 22 12.27 13.58 -9.43
CA ARG A 22 11.05 14.33 -9.12
C ARG A 22 11.41 15.71 -8.56
N PRO A 23 10.63 16.75 -8.90
CA PRO A 23 10.87 18.09 -8.38
C PRO A 23 10.65 18.15 -6.87
N VAL A 24 11.29 19.13 -6.21
CA VAL A 24 11.20 19.34 -4.76
C VAL A 24 9.79 19.64 -4.25
N THR A 25 8.89 20.03 -5.14
CA THR A 25 7.47 20.29 -4.85
C THR A 25 6.64 19.01 -4.79
N GLU A 26 7.17 17.90 -5.27
CA GLU A 26 6.55 16.60 -5.18
C GLU A 26 7.09 15.79 -4.01
N ARG A 27 6.22 14.95 -3.45
CA ARG A 27 6.56 14.07 -2.33
C ARG A 27 6.03 12.69 -2.64
N PRO A 28 6.85 11.63 -2.51
CA PRO A 28 6.36 10.27 -2.58
C PRO A 28 5.31 10.08 -1.49
N TYR A 29 4.24 9.35 -1.80
CA TYR A 29 3.14 9.14 -0.87
C TYR A 29 3.00 7.66 -0.52
N ILE A 30 2.76 6.81 -1.53
CA ILE A 30 2.63 5.36 -1.37
C ILE A 30 3.41 4.68 -2.50
N LEU A 31 4.10 3.60 -2.16
CA LEU A 31 4.71 2.68 -3.11
C LEU A 31 3.80 1.45 -3.27
N PHE A 32 3.48 1.12 -4.52
CA PHE A 32 2.72 -0.08 -4.88
C PHE A 32 3.59 -1.01 -5.72
N PRO A 33 4.21 -2.06 -5.15
CA PRO A 33 4.71 -3.18 -5.94
C PRO A 33 3.50 -3.93 -6.51
N VAL A 34 3.44 -4.14 -7.83
CA VAL A 34 2.27 -4.74 -8.49
C VAL A 34 2.71 -5.98 -9.26
N GLY A 35 1.98 -7.09 -9.07
CA GLY A 35 2.27 -8.34 -9.76
C GLY A 35 1.36 -9.48 -9.32
N TYR A 36 1.65 -10.68 -9.82
CA TYR A 36 1.05 -11.90 -9.29
C TYR A 36 1.75 -12.30 -7.99
N PRO A 37 1.03 -12.86 -7.01
CA PRO A 37 1.66 -13.41 -5.81
C PRO A 37 2.56 -14.59 -6.18
N ALA A 38 3.59 -14.82 -5.37
CA ALA A 38 4.36 -16.08 -5.44
C ALA A 38 3.43 -17.28 -5.19
N GLU A 39 3.79 -18.45 -5.72
CA GLU A 39 2.97 -19.68 -5.61
C GLU A 39 2.67 -20.06 -4.14
N ASN A 40 3.60 -19.79 -3.24
CA ASN A 40 3.51 -20.05 -1.79
C ASN A 40 3.34 -18.76 -0.97
N CYS A 41 2.75 -17.71 -1.53
CA CYS A 41 2.51 -16.47 -0.82
C CYS A 41 1.55 -16.70 0.36
N GLU A 42 1.98 -16.28 1.55
CA GLU A 42 1.16 -16.31 2.77
C GLU A 42 0.70 -14.91 3.16
N VAL A 43 -0.45 -14.84 3.83
CA VAL A 43 -1.00 -13.61 4.42
C VAL A 43 -1.36 -13.88 5.88
N PRO A 44 -1.29 -12.87 6.76
CA PRO A 44 -1.76 -13.04 8.13
C PRO A 44 -3.27 -13.28 8.16
N ASP A 45 -3.72 -14.13 9.08
CA ASP A 45 -5.14 -14.43 9.29
C ASP A 45 -5.83 -13.28 10.04
N LEU A 46 -6.10 -12.19 9.32
CA LEU A 46 -6.75 -10.99 9.85
C LEU A 46 -8.24 -10.98 9.53
N VAL A 47 -9.07 -10.76 10.55
CA VAL A 47 -10.52 -10.60 10.39
C VAL A 47 -10.87 -9.12 10.32
N ARG A 48 -11.63 -8.72 9.29
CA ARG A 48 -12.15 -7.34 9.18
C ARG A 48 -13.23 -7.11 10.24
N LYS A 49 -13.31 -5.87 10.75
CA LYS A 49 -14.40 -5.46 11.64
C LYS A 49 -15.77 -5.65 10.95
N PRO A 50 -16.78 -6.16 11.66
CA PRO A 50 -18.14 -6.27 11.14
C PRO A 50 -18.78 -4.88 10.94
N LEU A 51 -19.80 -4.81 10.09
CA LEU A 51 -20.40 -3.53 9.67
C LEU A 51 -20.94 -2.70 10.85
N ASN A 52 -21.56 -3.36 11.82
CA ASN A 52 -22.14 -2.73 13.01
C ASN A 52 -21.09 -2.10 13.94
N GLU A 53 -19.80 -2.43 13.80
CA GLU A 53 -18.72 -1.78 14.53
C GLU A 53 -18.19 -0.51 13.83
N ILE A 54 -18.46 -0.33 12.53
CA ILE A 54 -17.90 0.77 11.73
C ILE A 54 -18.94 1.74 11.16
N LEU A 55 -20.22 1.34 11.09
CA LEU A 55 -21.30 2.16 10.57
C LEU A 55 -22.20 2.66 11.70
N ILE A 56 -22.26 3.99 11.85
CA ILE A 56 -23.24 4.66 12.72
C ILE A 56 -24.31 5.26 11.82
N GLN A 57 -25.55 4.79 11.94
CA GLN A 57 -26.72 5.38 11.28
C GLN A 57 -27.42 6.30 12.29
N LYS A 58 -27.85 7.47 11.80
CA LYS A 58 -28.69 8.41 12.56
C LYS A 58 -30.16 8.12 12.31
#